data_AF-A0A421EH09-F1
#
_entry.id   AF-A0A421EH09-F1
#
_cell.length_a   1.000
_cell.length_b   1.000
_cell.length_c   1.000
_cell.angle_alpha   90.00
_cell.angle_beta   90.00
_cell.angle_gamma   90.00
#
_symmetry.space_group_name_H-M   'P 1'
#
loop_
_entity.id
_entity.type
_entity.pdbx_description
1 polymer ?
#
loop_
_entity_poly.entity_id
_entity_poly.type
_entity_poly.pdbx_seq_one_letter_code
_entity_poly.pdbx_strand_id
1 'polypeptide(L)'
;MHDTPHVIGINGSLRDDIGTRVAVQRTLDAAAGAGATIAHIDLREWDLSLFDPDTWAAFEDGSIANRDIADRIEELGEDVVAYAGIADRHGETEQSELATGD
;
A
#
# COMPACT_ATOMS: atom_id res chain seq x y z
N MET A 1 -3.05 -5.96 25.02
CA MET A 1 -2.22 -6.76 24.09
C MET A 1 -2.02 -5.87 22.89
N HIS A 2 -0.79 -5.54 22.51
CA HIS A 2 -0.59 -4.88 21.22
C HIS A 2 -0.94 -5.89 20.14
N ASP A 3 -1.76 -5.49 19.17
CA ASP A 3 -2.05 -6.31 18.02
C ASP A 3 -0.75 -6.76 17.36
N THR A 4 -0.70 -8.02 16.97
CA THR A 4 0.44 -8.57 16.24
C THR A 4 0.64 -7.74 14.97
N PRO A 5 1.82 -7.12 14.77
CA PRO A 5 2.04 -6.27 13.60
C PRO A 5 1.86 -7.09 12.31
N HIS A 6 1.16 -6.50 11.34
CA HIS A 6 1.00 -7.06 10.00
C HIS A 6 1.92 -6.32 9.03
N VAL A 7 2.85 -7.04 8.41
CA VAL A 7 3.85 -6.47 7.50
C VAL A 7 3.55 -6.90 6.07
N ILE A 8 3.32 -5.93 5.20
CA ILE A 8 3.07 -6.15 3.77
C ILE A 8 4.29 -5.72 2.97
N GLY A 9 4.87 -6.63 2.20
CA GLY A 9 5.94 -6.33 1.25
C GLY A 9 5.37 -6.18 -0.16
N ILE A 10 5.73 -5.10 -0.86
CA ILE A 10 5.31 -4.87 -2.24
C ILE A 10 6.56 -4.87 -3.13
N ASN A 11 6.61 -5.78 -4.11
CA ASN A 11 7.66 -5.81 -5.11
C ASN A 11 7.25 -4.97 -6.34
N GLY A 12 7.90 -3.82 -6.53
CA GLY A 12 7.67 -2.93 -7.68
C GLY A 12 8.43 -3.31 -8.96
N SER A 13 9.36 -4.27 -8.90
CA SER A 13 10.14 -4.65 -10.09
C SER A 13 9.45 -5.76 -10.88
N LEU A 14 9.15 -5.47 -12.15
CA LEU A 14 8.71 -6.47 -13.13
C LEU A 14 9.88 -7.19 -13.82
N ARG A 15 11.12 -6.70 -13.66
CA ARG A 15 12.27 -7.27 -14.33
C ARG A 15 12.69 -8.59 -13.68
N ASP A 16 13.21 -9.51 -14.50
CA ASP A 16 13.69 -10.82 -14.07
C ASP A 16 14.99 -10.78 -13.26
N ASP A 17 15.69 -9.64 -13.16
CA ASP A 17 16.82 -9.47 -12.25
C ASP A 17 16.35 -9.32 -10.79
N ILE A 18 16.26 -10.50 -10.17
CA ILE A 18 15.70 -10.94 -8.88
C ILE A 18 16.13 -10.19 -7.59
N GLY A 19 16.90 -9.09 -7.65
CA GLY A 19 17.45 -8.40 -6.47
C GLY A 19 16.38 -7.91 -5.49
N THR A 20 15.45 -7.07 -5.96
CA THR A 20 14.40 -6.45 -5.11
C THR A 20 13.46 -7.49 -4.52
N ARG A 21 13.07 -8.51 -5.31
CA ARG A 21 12.20 -9.60 -4.84
C ARG A 21 12.83 -10.39 -3.70
N VAL A 22 14.10 -10.78 -3.83
CA VAL A 22 14.79 -11.53 -2.78
C VAL A 22 14.97 -10.69 -1.53
N ALA A 23 15.22 -9.38 -1.67
CA ALA A 23 15.29 -8.48 -0.53
C ALA A 23 13.95 -8.41 0.21
N VAL A 24 12.83 -8.21 -0.51
CA VAL A 24 11.49 -8.18 0.08
C VAL A 24 11.16 -9.50 0.78
N GLN A 25 11.41 -10.64 0.12
CA GLN A 25 11.13 -11.94 0.70
C GLN A 25 11.91 -12.17 2.00
N ARG A 26 13.21 -11.84 2.02
CA ARG A 26 14.03 -11.97 3.24
C ARG A 26 13.56 -11.07 4.37
N THR A 27 13.11 -9.86 4.06
CA THR A 27 12.55 -8.95 5.07
C THR A 27 11.27 -9.52 5.68
N LEU A 28 10.37 -10.07 4.85
CA LEU A 28 9.14 -10.70 5.33
C LEU A 28 9.42 -11.95 6.16
N ASP A 29 10.36 -12.81 5.73
CA ASP A 29 10.75 -13.99 6.50
C ASP A 29 11.31 -13.60 7.88
N ALA A 30 12.10 -12.54 7.95
CA ALA A 30 12.61 -12.00 9.22
C ALA A 30 11.48 -11.43 10.11
N ALA A 31 10.51 -10.73 9.52
CA ALA A 31 9.35 -10.21 10.24
C ALA A 31 8.48 -11.35 10.81
N ALA A 32 8.22 -12.38 10.01
CA ALA A 32 7.51 -13.58 10.46
C ALA A 32 8.27 -14.29 11.60
N GLY A 33 9.59 -14.39 11.49
CA GLY A 33 10.46 -14.92 12.55
C GLY A 33 10.42 -14.12 13.86
N ALA A 34 10.09 -12.82 13.79
CA ALA A 34 9.88 -11.94 14.94
C ALA A 34 8.44 -11.99 15.49
N GLY A 35 7.57 -12.82 14.91
CA GLY A 35 6.18 -12.99 15.34
C GLY A 35 5.17 -12.09 14.63
N ALA A 36 5.57 -11.37 13.56
CA ALA A 36 4.63 -10.61 12.74
C ALA A 36 3.79 -11.55 11.86
N THR A 37 2.61 -11.10 11.47
CA THR A 37 1.91 -11.68 10.32
C THR A 37 2.42 -11.00 9.04
N ILE A 38 2.46 -11.73 7.93
CA ILE A 38 3.06 -11.22 6.69
C ILE A 38 2.15 -11.42 5.48
N ALA A 39 2.30 -10.53 4.50
CA ALA A 39 1.77 -10.71 3.14
C ALA A 39 2.79 -10.19 2.11
N HIS A 40 2.86 -10.84 0.95
CA HIS A 40 3.70 -10.40 -0.16
C HIS A 40 2.80 -10.10 -1.37
N ILE A 41 2.86 -8.88 -1.86
CA ILE A 41 2.20 -8.45 -3.09
C ILE A 41 3.28 -8.34 -4.18
N ASP A 42 3.39 -9.38 -5.01
CA ASP A 42 4.27 -9.38 -6.17
C ASP A 42 3.48 -8.88 -7.39
N LEU A 43 3.73 -7.64 -7.83
CA LEU A 43 2.94 -7.01 -8.90
C LEU A 43 3.00 -7.78 -10.24
N ARG A 44 3.92 -8.73 -10.40
CA ARG A 44 3.99 -9.64 -11.57
C ARG A 44 2.87 -10.68 -11.60
N GLU A 45 2.28 -10.98 -10.45
CA GLU A 45 1.15 -11.90 -10.32
C GLU A 45 -0.18 -11.22 -10.64
N TRP A 46 -0.18 -9.89 -10.81
CA TRP A 46 -1.36 -9.09 -11.05
C TRP A 46 -1.39 -8.66 -12.53
N ASP A 47 -2.57 -8.80 -13.14
CA ASP A 47 -2.84 -8.27 -14.47
C ASP A 47 -3.02 -6.74 -14.39
N LEU A 48 -1.91 -6.05 -14.16
CA LEU A 48 -1.85 -4.60 -14.10
C LEU A 48 -1.57 -4.07 -15.49
N SER A 49 -2.31 -3.02 -15.87
CA SER A 49 -2.03 -2.31 -17.12
C SER A 49 -0.59 -1.81 -17.10
N LEU A 50 0.17 -2.18 -18.14
CA LEU A 50 1.53 -1.69 -18.34
C LEU A 50 1.53 -0.17 -18.37
N PHE A 51 2.52 0.44 -17.71
CA PHE A 51 2.77 1.87 -17.76
C PHE A 51 2.85 2.33 -19.22
N ASP A 52 1.89 3.14 -19.66
CA ASP A 52 1.93 3.81 -20.95
C ASP A 52 2.80 5.06 -20.81
N PRO A 53 3.98 5.14 -21.46
CA PRO A 53 4.84 6.30 -21.35
C PRO A 53 4.11 7.58 -21.77
N ASP A 54 3.19 7.56 -22.74
CA ASP A 54 2.46 8.77 -23.18
C ASP A 54 1.50 9.32 -22.12
N THR A 55 1.28 8.59 -21.01
CA THR A 55 0.53 9.06 -19.84
C THR A 55 1.20 10.25 -19.16
N TRP A 56 2.49 10.54 -19.41
CA TRP A 56 3.15 11.72 -18.83
C TRP A 56 2.45 13.04 -19.23
N ALA A 57 1.77 13.07 -20.39
CA ALA A 57 0.96 14.23 -20.80
C ALA A 57 -0.27 14.47 -19.91
N ALA A 58 -0.69 13.47 -19.13
CA ALA A 58 -1.73 13.62 -18.10
C ALA A 58 -1.20 14.33 -16.84
N PHE A 59 0.09 14.63 -16.76
CA PHE A 59 0.72 15.29 -15.63
C PHE A 59 1.41 16.59 -16.07
N GLU A 60 1.21 17.67 -15.32
CA GLU A 60 1.86 18.96 -15.54
C GLU A 60 2.28 19.54 -14.19
N ASP A 61 3.56 19.92 -14.06
CA ASP A 61 4.14 20.52 -12.86
C ASP A 61 3.89 19.73 -11.55
N GLY A 62 3.96 18.40 -11.62
CA GLY A 62 3.73 17.52 -10.46
C GLY A 62 2.25 17.35 -10.08
N SER A 63 1.33 17.88 -10.88
CA SER A 63 -0.12 17.70 -10.74
C SER A 63 -0.69 16.85 -11.88
N ILE A 64 -1.88 16.27 -11.70
CA ILE A 64 -2.61 15.58 -12.76
C ILE A 64 -3.36 16.65 -13.57
N ALA A 65 -2.93 16.89 -14.81
CA ALA A 65 -3.54 17.85 -15.73
C ALA A 65 -4.84 17.31 -16.35
N ASN A 66 -4.97 15.98 -16.50
CA ASN A 66 -6.18 15.35 -17.01
C ASN A 66 -7.22 15.18 -15.90
N ARG A 67 -8.29 15.97 -15.96
CA ARG A 67 -9.35 15.97 -14.94
C ARG A 67 -10.06 14.61 -14.80
N ASP A 68 -10.28 13.88 -15.88
CA ASP A 68 -10.94 12.56 -15.80
C ASP A 68 -10.06 11.53 -15.09
N ILE A 69 -8.73 11.63 -15.28
CA ILE A 69 -7.77 10.79 -14.56
C ILE A 69 -7.70 11.19 -13.09
N ALA A 70 -7.73 12.49 -12.79
CA ALA A 70 -7.75 12.99 -11.42
C ALA A 70 -8.99 12.50 -10.65
N ASP A 71 -10.18 12.73 -11.21
CA ASP A 71 -11.46 12.33 -10.60
C ASP A 71 -11.47 10.79 -10.33
N ARG A 72 -10.94 9.99 -11.26
CA ARG A 72 -10.87 8.53 -11.10
C ARG A 72 -9.88 8.08 -10.02
N ILE A 73 -8.76 8.79 -9.87
CA ILE A 73 -7.76 8.47 -8.83
C ILE A 73 -8.31 8.85 -7.45
N GLU A 74 -9.05 9.95 -7.35
CA GLU A 74 -9.75 10.35 -6.12
C GLU A 74 -10.78 9.31 -5.71
N GLU A 75 -11.66 8.89 -6.63
CA GLU A 75 -12.65 7.81 -6.39
C GLU A 75 -11.98 6.51 -5.95
N LEU A 76 -10.90 6.11 -6.63
CA LEU A 76 -10.12 4.93 -6.23
C LEU A 76 -9.54 5.07 -4.81
N GLY A 77 -9.10 6.27 -4.44
CA GLY A 77 -8.61 6.54 -3.09
C GLY A 77 -9.69 6.35 -2.03
N GLU A 78 -10.91 6.84 -2.30
CA GLU A 78 -12.07 6.63 -1.43
C GLU A 78 -12.42 5.14 -1.29
N ASP A 79 -12.44 4.42 -2.42
CA ASP A 79 -12.69 2.97 -2.44
C ASP A 79 -11.63 2.18 -1.66
N VAL A 80 -10.34 2.55 -1.77
CA VAL A 80 -9.25 1.92 -1.03
C VAL A 80 -9.42 2.13 0.48
N VAL A 81 -9.80 3.34 0.92
CA VAL A 81 -10.06 3.64 2.32
C VAL A 81 -11.22 2.82 2.87
N ALA A 82 -12.31 2.73 2.10
CA ALA A 82 -13.48 1.93 2.45
C ALA A 82 -13.13 0.43 2.52
N TYR A 83 -12.42 -0.09 1.52
CA TYR A 83 -12.01 -1.50 1.45
C TYR A 83 -11.07 -1.90 2.59
N ALA A 84 -10.12 -1.03 2.95
CA ALA A 84 -9.14 -1.30 3.99
C ALA A 84 -9.68 -1.11 5.43
N GLY A 85 -10.93 -0.65 5.58
CA GLY A 85 -11.54 -0.31 6.86
C GLY A 85 -10.78 0.79 7.61
N ILE A 86 -10.04 1.65 6.89
CA ILE A 86 -9.20 2.68 7.52
C ILE A 86 -10.07 3.76 8.17
N ALA A 87 -11.19 4.12 7.52
CA ALA A 87 -12.15 5.07 8.08
C ALA A 87 -12.66 4.64 9.47
N ASP A 88 -12.88 3.34 9.67
CA ASP A 88 -13.37 2.81 10.94
C ASP A 88 -12.24 2.73 12.01
N ARG A 89 -11.00 2.44 11.59
CA ARG A 89 -9.83 2.33 12.49
C ARG A 89 -9.43 3.67 13.13
N HIS A 90 -9.67 4.79 12.45
CA HIS A 90 -9.34 6.12 12.99
C HIS A 90 -10.15 6.47 14.26
N GLY A 91 -11.35 5.91 14.44
CA GLY A 91 -12.17 6.13 15.65
C GLY A 91 -11.67 5.40 16.91
N GLU A 92 -10.86 4.35 16.75
CA GLU A 92 -10.33 3.56 17.88
C GLU A 92 -9.02 4.14 18.43
N THR A 93 -8.24 4.83 17.58
CA THR A 93 -6.94 5.41 17.97
C THR A 93 -7.13 6.61 18.91
N GLU A 94 -8.18 7.42 18.72
CA GLU A 94 -8.50 8.56 19.58
C GLU A 94 -9.05 8.14 20.96
N GLN A 95 -9.63 6.94 21.09
CA GLN A 95 -10.17 6.46 22.38
C GLN A 95 -9.11 5.80 23.28
N SER A 96 -7.99 5.34 22.70
CA SER A 96 -6.90 4.75 23.50
C SER A 96 -6.05 5.81 24.21
N GLU A 97 -6.03 7.06 23.74
CA GLU A 97 -5.23 8.14 24.31
C GLU A 97 -5.98 8.93 25.42
N LEU A 98 -7.28 8.65 25.61
CA LEU A 98 -8.13 9.22 26.66
C LEU A 98 -8.31 8.30 27.88
N ALA A 99 -7.75 7.09 27.87
CA ALA A 99 -8.01 6.07 28.90
C ALA A 99 -6.84 5.80 29.89
N THR A 100 -5.73 6.54 29.83
CA THR A 100 -4.60 6.41 30.80
C THR A 100 -4.51 7.59 31.78
N GLY A 101 -5.63 8.28 32.02
CA GLY A 101 -5.70 9.38 32.98
C GLY A 101 -6.75 9.15 34.07
N ASP A 102 -6.51 8.20 34.98
CA ASP A 102 -6.82 8.29 36.43
C ASP A 102 -6.11 7.15 37.19
#